data_AF-A0A971F9N5-F1
#
_entry.id   AF-A0A971F9N5-F1
#
_cell.length_a   1.000
_cell.length_b   1.000
_cell.length_c   1.000
_cell.angle_alpha   90.00
_cell.angle_beta   90.00
_cell.angle_gamma   90.00
#
_symmetry.space_group_name_H-M   'P 1'
#
loop_
_entity.id
_entity.type
_entity.pdbx_description
1 polymer ?
#
loop_
_entity_poly.entity_id
_entity_poly.type
_entity_poly.pdbx_seq_one_letter_code
_entity_poly.pdbx_strand_id
1 'polypeptide(L)'
;MYIGRIVSVARTLDDRLCAAYRVSSRSFPNRTAVAGENKVSIVPKPGHEMDVYKNPYIAYNCVRIVRNGDVAVVTNGSQTDGIAEKIDQGMPPRDALALVSLALDFEKDSYNTPRISAVVDKKSSTGWLAIVRHDGLEVERIPLYPGRLWYVATYEENTITEARGDEFPAETPEDACDFLLGGGIFAQRDNPVTAVAAMAGYEGYEIFVKDAPAV
;
A
#
# COMPACT_ATOMS: atom_id res chain seq x y z
N MET A 1 -3.88 15.07 11.28
CA MET A 1 -5.20 14.49 10.92
C MET A 1 -5.09 12.97 10.72
N TYR A 2 -6.01 12.18 11.26
CA TYR A 2 -5.98 10.72 11.09
C TYR A 2 -6.74 10.29 9.84
N ILE A 3 -6.05 9.61 8.91
CA ILE A 3 -6.62 9.09 7.66
C ILE A 3 -6.54 7.56 7.55
N GLY A 4 -6.07 6.90 8.62
CA GLY A 4 -5.90 5.45 8.65
C GLY A 4 -4.75 4.95 7.78
N ARG A 5 -4.98 3.84 7.08
CA ARG A 5 -3.94 3.18 6.28
C ARG A 5 -3.87 3.84 4.92
N ILE A 6 -2.67 3.89 4.34
CA ILE A 6 -2.37 4.67 3.13
C ILE A 6 -1.61 3.77 2.16
N VAL A 7 -2.06 3.70 0.91
CA VAL A 7 -1.27 3.13 -0.20
C VAL A 7 -0.93 4.24 -1.19
N SER A 8 0.24 4.16 -1.81
CA SER A 8 0.65 5.09 -2.85
C SER A 8 1.31 4.39 -4.03
N VAL A 9 1.25 5.06 -5.17
CA VAL A 9 2.07 4.80 -6.36
C VAL A 9 2.86 6.06 -6.69
N ALA A 10 4.11 5.90 -7.08
CA ALA A 10 5.00 7.00 -7.36
C ALA A 10 5.98 6.66 -8.48
N ARG A 11 6.61 7.70 -9.02
CA ARG A 11 7.73 7.59 -9.95
C ARG A 11 8.84 8.50 -9.45
N THR A 12 10.01 7.94 -9.23
CA THR A 12 11.20 8.69 -8.81
C THR A 12 11.67 9.62 -9.93
N LEU A 13 12.58 10.55 -9.60
CA LEU A 13 13.18 11.45 -10.61
C LEU A 13 14.00 10.68 -11.65
N ASP A 14 14.61 9.56 -11.29
CA ASP A 14 15.34 8.65 -12.17
C ASP A 14 14.46 7.55 -12.79
N ASP A 15 13.15 7.81 -12.86
CA ASP A 15 12.18 7.04 -13.65
C ASP A 15 11.80 5.65 -13.10
N ARG A 16 12.17 5.32 -11.86
CA ARG A 16 11.78 4.07 -11.20
C ARG A 16 10.38 4.17 -10.61
N LEU A 17 9.59 3.12 -10.80
CA LEU A 17 8.27 3.00 -10.17
C LEU A 17 8.42 2.63 -8.69
N CYS A 18 7.56 3.18 -7.84
CA CYS A 18 7.49 2.80 -6.44
C CYS A 18 6.03 2.61 -6.02
N ALA A 19 5.74 1.54 -5.30
CA ALA A 19 4.50 1.42 -4.54
C ALA A 19 4.82 1.32 -3.06
N ALA A 20 4.09 2.07 -2.24
CA ALA A 20 4.37 2.14 -0.81
C ALA A 20 3.09 2.04 0.01
N TYR A 21 3.26 1.62 1.26
CA TYR A 21 2.19 1.40 2.23
C TYR A 21 2.58 1.96 3.59
N ARG A 22 1.65 2.63 4.26
CA ARG A 22 1.77 3.02 5.65
C ARG A 22 0.59 2.50 6.44
N VAL A 23 0.90 1.82 7.55
CA VAL A 23 -0.06 1.54 8.60
C VAL A 23 -0.12 2.77 9.50
N SER A 24 -1.31 3.36 9.65
CA SER A 24 -1.61 4.28 10.73
C SER A 24 -2.75 3.75 11.58
N SER A 25 -2.57 3.76 12.91
CA SER A 25 -3.53 3.08 13.79
C SER A 25 -3.56 3.67 15.19
N ARG A 26 -4.76 3.82 15.72
CA ARG A 26 -5.01 4.19 17.12
C ARG A 26 -5.17 2.96 18.02
N SER A 27 -5.99 1.99 17.58
CA SER A 27 -6.41 0.86 18.43
C SER A 27 -5.42 -0.31 18.42
N PHE A 28 -4.67 -0.50 17.34
CA PHE A 28 -3.69 -1.59 17.19
C PHE A 28 -2.31 -1.04 16.74
N PRO A 29 -1.61 -0.25 17.58
CA PRO A 29 -0.31 0.32 17.24
C PRO A 29 0.84 -0.70 17.33
N ASN A 30 0.66 -1.81 18.04
CA ASN A 30 1.71 -2.82 18.25
C ASN A 30 1.85 -3.78 17.07
N ARG A 31 2.14 -3.24 15.89
CA ARG A 31 2.35 -3.97 14.65
C ARG A 31 3.62 -3.52 13.96
N THR A 32 4.20 -4.41 13.18
CA THR A 32 5.39 -4.15 12.37
C THR A 32 5.26 -4.83 11.01
N ALA A 33 6.06 -4.39 10.05
CA ALA A 33 6.20 -5.01 8.76
C ALA A 33 7.40 -5.96 8.75
N VAL A 34 7.19 -7.21 8.33
CA VAL A 34 8.22 -8.23 8.22
C VAL A 34 8.41 -8.60 6.77
N ALA A 35 9.60 -8.34 6.23
CA ALA A 35 9.97 -8.72 4.88
C ALA A 35 10.25 -10.23 4.79
N GLY A 36 9.76 -10.85 3.73
CA GLY A 36 10.07 -12.21 3.34
C GLY A 36 10.38 -12.30 1.86
N GLU A 37 10.51 -13.51 1.33
CA GLU A 37 10.74 -13.72 -0.09
C GLU A 37 9.53 -13.25 -0.92
N ASN A 38 9.75 -12.25 -1.78
CA ASN A 38 8.74 -11.67 -2.68
C ASN A 38 7.45 -11.18 -1.98
N LYS A 39 7.50 -10.91 -0.66
CA LYS A 39 6.34 -10.43 0.10
C LYS A 39 6.74 -9.65 1.34
N VAL A 40 5.79 -8.87 1.86
CA VAL A 40 5.88 -8.25 3.18
C VAL A 40 4.58 -8.51 3.93
N SER A 41 4.70 -8.87 5.20
CA SER A 41 3.55 -9.13 6.07
C SER A 41 3.48 -8.09 7.18
N ILE A 42 2.27 -7.56 7.42
CA ILE A 42 1.97 -6.84 8.65
C ILE A 42 1.60 -7.86 9.70
N VAL A 43 2.30 -7.83 10.83
CA VAL A 43 2.09 -8.76 11.95
C VAL A 43 2.11 -8.00 13.28
N PRO A 44 1.44 -8.51 14.33
CA PRO A 44 1.63 -8.00 15.68
C PRO A 44 3.10 -8.11 16.12
N LYS A 45 3.55 -7.15 16.94
CA LYS A 45 4.86 -7.21 17.59
C LYS A 45 4.89 -8.33 18.65
N PRO A 46 6.08 -8.81 19.05
CA PRO A 46 6.20 -9.79 20.13
C PRO A 46 5.43 -9.37 21.39
N GLY A 47 4.65 -10.29 21.96
CA GLY A 47 3.76 -10.04 23.11
C GLY A 47 2.35 -9.54 22.76
N HIS A 48 2.07 -9.29 21.47
CA HIS A 48 0.76 -8.85 20.96
C HIS A 48 0.14 -9.84 19.96
N GLU A 49 0.64 -11.07 19.88
CA GLU A 49 0.24 -12.08 18.90
C GLU A 49 -1.26 -12.39 18.97
N MET A 50 -1.84 -12.34 20.17
CA MET A 50 -3.25 -12.64 20.41
C MET A 50 -4.21 -11.55 19.90
N ASP A 51 -3.71 -10.39 19.47
CA ASP A 51 -4.57 -9.31 18.94
C ASP A 51 -5.28 -9.72 17.64
N VAL A 52 -4.75 -10.71 16.90
CA VAL A 52 -5.41 -11.24 15.68
C VAL A 52 -6.77 -11.86 15.96
N TYR A 53 -7.00 -12.39 17.17
CA TYR A 53 -8.28 -12.93 17.59
C TYR A 53 -9.30 -11.84 17.95
N LYS A 54 -8.82 -10.62 18.21
CA LYS A 54 -9.67 -9.45 18.49
C LYS A 54 -10.14 -8.79 17.20
N ASN A 55 -9.29 -8.77 16.17
CA ASN A 55 -9.62 -8.17 14.88
C ASN A 55 -8.92 -8.92 13.73
N PRO A 56 -9.67 -9.52 12.78
CA PRO A 56 -9.10 -10.31 11.69
C PRO A 56 -8.40 -9.45 10.61
N TYR A 57 -8.52 -8.13 10.65
CA TYR A 57 -8.01 -7.20 9.64
C TYR A 57 -6.66 -6.58 10.01
N ILE A 58 -5.96 -7.08 11.04
CA ILE A 58 -4.72 -6.47 11.53
C ILE A 58 -3.44 -7.21 11.10
N ALA A 59 -3.55 -8.43 10.58
CA ALA A 59 -2.45 -9.25 10.11
C ALA A 59 -2.72 -9.78 8.69
N TYR A 60 -1.82 -9.49 7.74
CA TYR A 60 -2.00 -9.78 6.32
C TYR A 60 -0.69 -9.55 5.56
N ASN A 61 -0.56 -10.12 4.36
CA ASN A 61 0.46 -9.67 3.42
C ASN A 61 0.08 -8.29 2.91
N CYS A 62 0.93 -7.28 3.10
CA CYS A 62 0.72 -5.94 2.54
C CYS A 62 1.46 -5.74 1.22
N VAL A 63 2.46 -6.57 0.91
CA VAL A 63 3.18 -6.56 -0.36
C VAL A 63 3.27 -7.96 -0.93
N ARG A 64 3.09 -8.09 -2.24
CA ARG A 64 3.43 -9.27 -3.04
C ARG A 64 4.13 -8.83 -4.32
N ILE A 65 5.25 -9.45 -4.65
CA ILE A 65 5.95 -9.30 -5.92
C ILE A 65 5.63 -10.52 -6.79
N VAL A 66 5.14 -10.28 -8.01
CA VAL A 66 4.67 -11.33 -8.93
C VAL A 66 5.21 -11.12 -10.34
N ARG A 67 4.91 -12.04 -11.27
CA ARG A 67 5.36 -11.98 -12.66
C ARG A 67 6.89 -11.87 -12.77
N ASN A 68 7.60 -12.71 -12.03
CA ASN A 68 9.07 -12.76 -12.01
C ASN A 68 9.72 -11.41 -11.65
N GLY A 69 9.15 -10.67 -10.70
CA GLY A 69 9.73 -9.40 -10.24
C GLY A 69 9.21 -8.15 -10.96
N ASP A 70 8.33 -8.30 -11.96
CA ASP A 70 7.88 -7.17 -12.78
C ASP A 70 6.74 -6.37 -12.18
N VAL A 71 5.97 -6.95 -11.25
CA VAL A 71 4.80 -6.30 -10.65
C VAL A 71 4.87 -6.34 -9.14
N ALA A 72 4.68 -5.18 -8.50
CA ALA A 72 4.47 -5.08 -7.07
C ALA A 72 2.99 -4.75 -6.78
N VAL A 73 2.36 -5.54 -5.92
CA VAL A 73 1.02 -5.33 -5.39
C VAL A 73 1.13 -4.94 -3.93
N VAL A 74 0.52 -3.82 -3.56
CA VAL A 74 0.62 -3.21 -2.23
C VAL A 74 -0.76 -2.84 -1.71
N THR A 75 -1.21 -3.38 -0.57
CA THR A 75 -2.59 -3.17 -0.09
C THR A 75 -2.72 -3.12 1.43
N ASN A 76 -3.89 -2.71 1.92
CA ASN A 76 -4.18 -2.66 3.36
C ASN A 76 -4.78 -3.93 3.98
N GLY A 77 -4.81 -5.06 3.27
CA GLY A 77 -5.45 -6.27 3.78
C GLY A 77 -5.16 -7.54 2.98
N SER A 78 -5.92 -8.59 3.25
CA SER A 78 -5.76 -9.91 2.61
C SER A 78 -6.01 -9.90 1.10
N GLN A 79 -6.59 -8.83 0.54
CA GLN A 79 -6.76 -8.68 -0.89
C GLN A 79 -5.43 -8.65 -1.66
N THR A 80 -4.30 -8.35 -1.00
CA THR A 80 -2.96 -8.39 -1.62
C THR A 80 -2.73 -9.72 -2.31
N ASP A 81 -3.03 -10.83 -1.64
CA ASP A 81 -2.76 -12.17 -2.17
C ASP A 81 -3.69 -12.48 -3.35
N GLY A 82 -4.98 -12.16 -3.24
CA GLY A 82 -5.93 -12.36 -4.33
C GLY A 82 -5.60 -11.55 -5.58
N ILE A 83 -5.23 -10.27 -5.43
CA ILE A 83 -4.82 -9.42 -6.57
C ILE A 83 -3.54 -9.95 -7.20
N ALA A 84 -2.54 -10.27 -6.37
CA ALA A 84 -1.26 -10.80 -6.81
C ALA A 84 -1.40 -12.10 -7.60
N GLU A 85 -2.18 -13.06 -7.08
CA GLU A 85 -2.43 -14.35 -7.76
C GLU A 85 -3.11 -14.17 -9.11
N LYS A 86 -4.09 -13.27 -9.22
CA LYS A 86 -4.75 -12.99 -10.51
C LYS A 86 -3.79 -12.39 -11.52
N ILE A 87 -2.95 -11.44 -11.10
CA ILE A 87 -1.94 -10.83 -11.98
C ILE A 87 -0.90 -11.87 -12.41
N ASP A 88 -0.47 -12.73 -11.49
CA ASP A 88 0.51 -13.79 -11.76
C ASP A 88 -0.03 -14.80 -12.80
N GLN A 89 -1.34 -15.10 -12.73
CA GLN A 89 -2.07 -15.90 -13.72
C GLN A 89 -2.32 -15.19 -15.06
N GLY A 90 -1.86 -13.95 -15.24
CA GLY A 90 -1.95 -13.23 -16.50
C GLY A 90 -3.09 -12.21 -16.59
N MET A 91 -3.87 -12.01 -15.52
CA MET A 91 -4.92 -10.98 -15.52
C MET A 91 -4.30 -9.58 -15.54
N PRO A 92 -4.82 -8.64 -16.36
CA PRO A 92 -4.36 -7.25 -16.33
C PRO A 92 -4.59 -6.61 -14.94
N PRO A 93 -3.70 -5.71 -14.47
CA PRO A 93 -3.84 -5.07 -13.15
C PRO A 93 -5.21 -4.46 -12.88
N ARG A 94 -5.79 -3.73 -13.86
CA ARG A 94 -7.13 -3.15 -13.75
C ARG A 94 -8.19 -4.18 -13.37
N ASP A 95 -8.19 -5.31 -14.08
CA ASP A 95 -9.24 -6.32 -13.93
C ASP A 95 -9.04 -7.11 -12.64
N ALA A 96 -7.79 -7.40 -12.25
CA ALA A 96 -7.46 -8.02 -10.98
C ALA A 96 -7.88 -7.14 -9.80
N LEU A 97 -7.59 -5.83 -9.87
CA LEU A 97 -8.00 -4.85 -8.87
C LEU A 97 -9.53 -4.78 -8.77
N ALA A 98 -10.23 -4.65 -9.89
CA ALA A 98 -11.70 -4.56 -9.91
C ALA A 98 -12.37 -5.83 -9.37
N LEU A 99 -11.96 -7.00 -9.88
CA LEU A 99 -12.55 -8.28 -9.51
C LEU A 99 -12.38 -8.59 -8.02
N VAL A 100 -11.16 -8.46 -7.50
CA VAL A 100 -10.88 -8.82 -6.10
C VAL A 100 -11.47 -7.81 -5.14
N SER A 101 -11.43 -6.51 -5.49
CA SER A 101 -12.06 -5.47 -4.67
C SER A 101 -13.57 -5.66 -4.59
N LEU A 102 -14.24 -5.96 -5.71
CA LEU A 102 -15.66 -6.26 -5.73
C LEU A 102 -16.00 -7.52 -4.93
N ALA A 103 -15.19 -8.57 -5.05
CA ALA A 103 -15.46 -9.86 -4.41
C ALA A 103 -15.26 -9.84 -2.89
N LEU A 104 -14.21 -9.16 -2.40
CA LEU A 104 -13.92 -9.09 -0.96
C LEU A 104 -14.63 -7.95 -0.27
N ASP A 105 -15.01 -6.91 -1.02
CA ASP A 105 -15.72 -5.74 -0.55
C ASP A 105 -14.97 -5.01 0.60
N PHE A 106 -15.56 -3.95 1.17
CA PHE A 106 -15.02 -3.29 2.37
C PHE A 106 -14.99 -4.24 3.59
N GLU A 107 -14.13 -3.95 4.56
CA GLU A 107 -13.99 -4.69 5.82
C GLU A 107 -15.23 -4.53 6.71
N LYS A 108 -15.76 -5.64 7.24
CA LYS A 108 -16.99 -5.65 8.07
C LYS A 108 -16.68 -5.36 9.53
N ASP A 109 -15.97 -4.26 9.77
CA ASP A 109 -15.72 -3.70 11.09
C ASP A 109 -16.72 -2.58 11.43
N SER A 110 -16.59 -1.98 12.62
CA SER A 110 -17.49 -0.91 13.08
C SER A 110 -17.42 0.38 12.24
N TYR A 111 -16.46 0.50 11.32
CA TYR A 111 -16.22 1.71 10.53
C TYR A 111 -16.45 1.48 9.03
N ASN A 112 -16.88 0.28 8.63
CA ASN A 112 -16.94 -0.15 7.24
C ASN A 112 -15.63 0.14 6.49
N THR A 113 -14.49 -0.20 7.10
CA THR A 113 -13.19 0.25 6.60
C THR A 113 -12.96 -0.14 5.14
N PRO A 114 -12.66 0.81 4.24
CA PRO A 114 -12.37 0.50 2.85
C PRO A 114 -11.15 -0.40 2.67
N ARG A 115 -11.17 -1.20 1.60
CA ARG A 115 -9.95 -1.86 1.10
C ARG A 115 -9.31 -0.98 0.04
N ILE A 116 -8.04 -0.67 0.23
CA ILE A 116 -7.23 0.14 -0.69
C ILE A 116 -6.08 -0.69 -1.25
N SER A 117 -5.77 -0.48 -2.52
CA SER A 117 -4.74 -1.23 -3.23
C SER A 117 -3.97 -0.33 -4.19
N ALA A 118 -2.69 -0.61 -4.33
CA ALA A 118 -1.77 -0.01 -5.29
C ALA A 118 -1.08 -1.13 -6.07
N VAL A 119 -0.92 -0.94 -7.38
CA VAL A 119 -0.14 -1.86 -8.22
C VAL A 119 0.78 -1.05 -9.11
N VAL A 120 2.05 -1.43 -9.17
CA VAL A 120 3.02 -0.90 -10.13
C VAL A 120 3.57 -2.04 -10.98
N ASP A 121 3.68 -1.80 -12.29
CA ASP A 121 4.16 -2.77 -13.27
C ASP A 121 5.29 -2.15 -14.11
N LYS A 122 6.49 -2.71 -13.97
CA LYS A 122 7.70 -2.29 -14.69
C LYS A 122 7.56 -2.47 -16.19
N LYS A 123 6.94 -3.57 -16.66
CA LYS A 123 6.85 -3.89 -18.08
C LYS A 123 5.97 -2.91 -18.83
N SER A 124 4.84 -2.55 -18.25
CA SER A 124 3.91 -1.58 -18.83
C SER A 124 4.21 -0.13 -18.44
N SER A 125 5.15 0.09 -17.50
CA SER A 125 5.43 1.39 -16.90
C SER A 125 4.15 2.06 -16.38
N THR A 126 3.36 1.30 -15.60
CA THR A 126 2.06 1.77 -15.08
C THR A 126 1.96 1.69 -13.57
N GLY A 127 1.19 2.62 -13.01
CA GLY A 127 0.72 2.60 -11.63
C GLY A 127 -0.80 2.65 -11.59
N TRP A 128 -1.39 1.91 -10.68
CA TRP A 128 -2.83 1.83 -10.46
C TRP A 128 -3.14 2.03 -8.99
N LEU A 129 -4.22 2.75 -8.71
CA LEU A 129 -4.85 2.80 -7.40
C LEU A 129 -6.25 2.20 -7.48
N ALA A 130 -6.68 1.55 -6.41
CA ALA A 130 -8.04 1.08 -6.27
C ALA A 130 -8.52 1.26 -4.83
N ILE A 131 -9.82 1.50 -4.69
CA ILE A 131 -10.49 1.53 -3.41
C ILE A 131 -11.90 0.96 -3.53
N VAL A 132 -12.28 0.08 -2.60
CA VAL A 132 -13.68 -0.33 -2.39
C VAL A 132 -14.15 0.14 -1.02
N ARG A 133 -15.20 0.96 -1.04
CA ARG A 133 -15.94 1.48 0.11
C ARG A 133 -17.30 0.79 0.15
N HIS A 134 -18.00 0.97 1.26
CA HIS A 134 -19.39 0.52 1.40
C HIS A 134 -20.37 1.11 0.37
N ASP A 135 -20.02 2.22 -0.26
CA ASP A 135 -20.86 2.98 -1.18
C ASP A 135 -20.29 3.08 -2.60
N GLY A 136 -19.14 2.45 -2.90
CA GLY A 136 -18.53 2.58 -4.21
C GLY A 136 -17.22 1.82 -4.41
N LEU A 137 -16.85 1.62 -5.66
CA LEU A 137 -15.62 1.00 -6.10
C LEU A 137 -14.96 1.88 -7.17
N GLU A 138 -13.70 2.23 -6.97
CA GLU A 138 -12.88 2.98 -7.91
C GLU A 138 -11.62 2.17 -8.26
N VAL A 139 -11.26 2.14 -9.55
CA VAL A 139 -10.02 1.55 -10.06
C VAL A 139 -9.49 2.46 -11.17
N GLU A 140 -8.36 3.10 -10.93
CA GLU A 140 -7.82 4.10 -11.85
C GLU A 140 -6.34 3.88 -12.16
N ARG A 141 -5.99 4.12 -13.42
CA ARG A 141 -4.59 4.23 -13.83
C ARG A 141 -4.11 5.63 -13.49
N ILE A 142 -3.01 5.73 -12.78
CA ILE A 142 -2.44 7.01 -12.37
C ILE A 142 -1.48 7.54 -13.45
N PRO A 143 -1.59 8.82 -13.84
CA PRO A 143 -0.61 9.47 -14.70
C PRO A 143 0.69 9.74 -13.94
N LEU A 144 1.56 8.73 -13.87
CA LEU A 144 2.82 8.81 -13.14
C LEU A 144 3.88 9.65 -13.88
N TYR A 145 4.02 10.91 -13.45
CA TYR A 145 5.12 11.79 -13.86
C TYR A 145 6.35 11.59 -12.95
N PRO A 146 7.59 11.73 -13.47
CA PRO A 146 8.79 11.67 -12.65
C PRO A 146 8.76 12.66 -11.47
N GLY A 147 9.21 12.23 -10.31
CA GLY A 147 9.25 13.02 -9.07
C GLY A 147 7.88 13.26 -8.42
N ARG A 148 6.85 12.44 -8.75
CA ARG A 148 5.49 12.60 -8.22
C ARG A 148 4.97 11.30 -7.62
N LEU A 149 4.10 11.45 -6.62
CA LEU A 149 3.32 10.37 -6.03
C LEU A 149 1.83 10.69 -6.04
N TRP A 150 1.01 9.64 -6.06
CA TRP A 150 -0.42 9.68 -5.76
C TRP A 150 -0.74 8.63 -4.72
N TYR A 151 -1.74 8.91 -3.89
CA TYR A 151 -2.14 8.01 -2.82
C TYR A 151 -3.65 7.98 -2.62
N VAL A 152 -4.09 6.95 -1.91
CA VAL A 152 -5.45 6.87 -1.36
C VAL A 152 -5.36 6.28 0.05
N ALA A 153 -6.25 6.73 0.93
CA ALA A 153 -6.30 6.29 2.31
C ALA A 153 -7.65 5.66 2.66
N THR A 154 -7.70 4.95 3.79
CA THR A 154 -8.95 4.31 4.25
C THR A 154 -9.98 5.32 4.74
N TYR A 155 -9.56 6.43 5.35
CA TYR A 155 -10.45 7.42 5.96
C TYR A 155 -10.12 8.83 5.46
N GLU A 156 -11.12 9.72 5.38
CA GLU A 156 -11.07 11.12 4.94
C GLU A 156 -10.60 11.34 3.48
N GLU A 157 -9.52 10.69 3.06
CA GLU A 157 -8.89 10.82 1.75
C GLU A 157 -9.04 9.53 0.95
N ASN A 158 -10.29 9.09 0.85
CA ASN A 158 -10.71 7.80 0.34
C ASN A 158 -11.33 7.90 -1.08
N THR A 159 -10.81 8.82 -1.90
CA THR A 159 -11.21 9.01 -3.30
C THR A 159 -9.96 9.23 -4.14
N ILE A 160 -9.88 8.57 -5.29
CA ILE A 160 -8.76 8.75 -6.21
C ILE A 160 -8.97 10.06 -6.97
N THR A 161 -8.08 11.03 -6.76
CA THR A 161 -8.14 12.34 -7.44
C THR A 161 -6.75 12.92 -7.58
N GLU A 162 -6.56 13.86 -8.51
CA GLU A 162 -5.28 14.56 -8.67
C GLU A 162 -4.83 15.33 -7.43
N ALA A 163 -5.79 15.81 -6.60
CA ALA A 163 -5.51 16.47 -5.34
C ALA A 163 -4.90 15.55 -4.27
N ARG A 164 -4.92 14.22 -4.49
CA ARG A 164 -4.25 13.22 -3.66
C ARG A 164 -2.91 12.82 -4.24
N GLY A 165 -2.07 13.82 -4.45
CA GLY A 165 -0.68 13.65 -4.86
C GLY A 165 0.23 14.69 -4.23
N ASP A 166 1.53 14.43 -4.30
CA ASP A 166 2.58 15.32 -3.78
C ASP A 166 3.87 15.13 -4.60
N GLU A 167 4.86 15.98 -4.35
CA GLU A 167 6.23 15.73 -4.78
C GLU A 167 6.78 14.47 -4.10
N PHE A 168 7.56 13.69 -4.86
CA PHE A 168 8.18 12.46 -4.37
C PHE A 168 9.70 12.56 -4.47
N PRO A 169 10.38 12.94 -3.37
CA PRO A 169 11.82 13.16 -3.36
C PRO A 169 12.64 11.89 -3.11
N ALA A 170 11.99 10.73 -2.91
CA ALA A 170 12.70 9.51 -2.51
C ALA A 170 13.57 8.95 -3.64
N GLU A 171 14.82 8.63 -3.31
CA GLU A 171 15.77 8.00 -4.21
C GLU A 171 15.99 6.51 -3.87
N THR A 172 15.66 6.11 -2.65
CA THR A 172 15.77 4.73 -2.19
C THR A 172 14.45 4.23 -1.60
N PRO A 173 14.26 2.89 -1.49
CA PRO A 173 13.16 2.32 -0.73
C PRO A 173 13.08 2.83 0.73
N GLU A 174 14.23 3.11 1.35
CA GLU A 174 14.29 3.66 2.70
C GLU A 174 13.75 5.10 2.74
N ASP A 175 14.20 5.96 1.82
CA ASP A 175 13.69 7.34 1.71
C ASP A 175 12.17 7.36 1.50
N ALA A 176 11.65 6.41 0.71
CA ALA A 176 10.22 6.28 0.48
C ALA A 176 9.47 5.93 1.78
N CYS A 177 10.03 5.06 2.62
CA CYS A 177 9.47 4.75 3.93
C CYS A 177 9.52 5.98 4.86
N ASP A 178 10.63 6.70 4.90
CA ASP A 178 10.77 7.93 5.68
C ASP A 178 9.77 9.00 5.26
N PHE A 179 9.61 9.16 3.94
CA PHE A 179 8.62 10.06 3.38
C PHE A 179 7.19 9.69 3.81
N LEU A 180 6.82 8.40 3.75
CA LEU A 180 5.50 7.95 4.19
C LEU A 180 5.28 8.13 5.69
N LEU A 181 6.31 7.96 6.52
CA LEU A 181 6.19 8.05 7.98
C LEU A 181 6.08 9.49 8.48
N GLY A 182 6.72 10.45 7.80
CA GLY A 182 6.74 11.84 8.29
C GLY A 182 7.19 12.91 7.30
N GLY A 183 7.30 12.61 6.01
CA GLY A 183 7.66 13.58 4.96
C GLY A 183 6.44 14.22 4.29
N GLY A 184 6.65 15.40 3.67
CA GLY A 184 5.68 16.08 2.81
C GLY A 184 4.26 16.14 3.39
N ILE A 185 3.27 15.79 2.56
CA ILE A 185 1.87 15.70 2.96
C ILE A 185 1.60 14.68 4.09
N PHE A 186 2.45 13.66 4.25
CA PHE A 186 2.29 12.60 5.25
C PHE A 186 2.74 13.02 6.66
N ALA A 187 3.57 14.05 6.78
CA ALA A 187 3.93 14.70 8.05
C ALA A 187 2.70 15.22 8.81
N GLN A 188 1.66 15.60 8.07
CA GLN A 188 0.41 16.15 8.61
C GLN A 188 -0.57 15.05 9.04
N ARG A 189 -0.20 13.77 8.89
CA ARG A 189 -1.06 12.61 9.11
C ARG A 189 -0.64 11.87 10.36
N ASP A 190 -1.62 11.60 11.23
CA ASP A 190 -1.34 11.18 12.59
C ASP A 190 -1.13 9.66 12.70
N ASN A 191 -0.58 9.25 13.84
CA ASN A 191 -0.47 7.85 14.28
C ASN A 191 0.30 6.93 13.30
N PRO A 192 1.48 7.31 12.75
CA PRO A 192 2.31 6.38 11.99
C PRO A 192 2.69 5.17 12.86
N VAL A 193 2.66 3.97 12.28
CA VAL A 193 3.07 2.73 12.97
C VAL A 193 4.24 2.08 12.25
N THR A 194 4.09 1.80 10.96
CA THR A 194 5.11 1.16 10.13
C THR A 194 4.84 1.48 8.67
N ALA A 195 5.89 1.52 7.86
CA ALA A 195 5.83 1.77 6.44
C ALA A 195 6.62 0.71 5.66
N VAL A 196 6.22 0.52 4.41
CA VAL A 196 6.83 -0.41 3.46
C VAL A 196 6.92 0.29 2.11
N ALA A 197 8.03 0.11 1.41
CA ALA A 197 8.19 0.55 0.03
C ALA A 197 8.72 -0.60 -0.83
N ALA A 198 8.14 -0.75 -2.02
CA ALA A 198 8.64 -1.59 -3.10
C ALA A 198 9.00 -0.68 -4.27
N MET A 199 10.30 -0.44 -4.47
CA MET A 199 10.82 0.41 -5.54
C MET A 199 11.45 -0.45 -6.64
N ALA A 200 11.16 -0.14 -7.91
CA ALA A 200 11.67 -0.88 -9.04
C ALA A 200 13.21 -0.77 -9.09
N GLY A 201 13.91 -1.90 -8.92
CA GLY A 201 15.34 -2.04 -9.17
C GLY A 201 15.60 -2.69 -10.53
N TYR A 202 16.84 -3.13 -10.77
CA TYR A 202 17.22 -3.77 -12.04
C TYR A 202 16.49 -5.11 -12.24
N GLU A 203 16.68 -6.07 -11.33
CA GLU A 203 16.14 -7.44 -11.45
C GLU A 203 14.71 -7.62 -10.92
N GLY A 204 14.14 -6.62 -10.26
CA GLY A 204 12.82 -6.74 -9.64
C GLY A 204 12.41 -5.50 -8.89
N TYR A 205 11.78 -5.68 -7.74
CA TYR A 205 11.50 -4.61 -6.77
C TYR A 205 12.37 -4.78 -5.53
N GLU A 206 13.07 -3.73 -5.16
CA GLU A 206 13.77 -3.60 -3.88
C GLU A 206 12.75 -3.24 -2.80
N ILE A 207 12.73 -4.00 -1.72
CA ILE A 207 11.79 -3.85 -0.62
C ILE A 207 12.51 -3.30 0.60
N PHE A 208 11.91 -2.30 1.23
CA PHE A 208 12.33 -1.83 2.55
C PHE A 208 11.12 -1.70 3.47
N VAL A 209 11.34 -1.95 4.75
CA VAL A 209 10.34 -1.85 5.81
C VAL A 209 10.91 -1.00 6.94
N LYS A 210 10.10 -0.10 7.50
CA LYS A 210 10.54 0.81 8.57
C LYS A 210 9.42 1.04 9.57
N ASP A 211 9.68 0.77 10.84
CA ASP A 211 8.76 1.17 11.90
C ASP A 211 8.88 2.67 12.17
N ALA A 212 7.76 3.28 12.55
CA ALA A 212 7.77 4.64 13.07
C ALA A 212 8.63 4.69 14.35
N PRO A 213 9.35 5.79 14.61
CA PRO A 213 10.02 6.00 15.88
C PRO A 213 9.04 5.82 17.04
N ALA A 214 9.50 5.18 18.13
CA ALA A 214 8.73 5.18 19.37
C ALA A 214 8.55 6.63 19.83
N VAL A 215 7.29 7.01 20.06
CA VAL A 215 6.91 8.33 20.63
C VAL A 215 7.08 8.28 22.14
#